data_AF-A0AAW2V1M3-F1
#
_entry.id   AF-A0AAW2V1M3-F1
#
_cell.length_a   1.000
_cell.length_b   1.000
_cell.length_c   1.000
_cell.angle_alpha   90.00
_cell.angle_beta   90.00
_cell.angle_gamma   90.00
#
_symmetry.space_group_name_H-M   'P 1'
#
loop_
_entity.id
_entity.type
_entity.pdbx_description
1 polymer ?
#
loop_
_entity_poly.entity_id
_entity_poly.type
_entity_poly.pdbx_seq_one_letter_code
_entity_poly.pdbx_strand_id
1 'polypeptide(L)'
;MIVDGLFFRFARDEDRRRILAGGPYFVYGRPLLLKNMSGCFKFKEDDISLTPVWATLPSLPLEYWHPNALEKIGSRLGTPIAMDSLTMKMERVSYARILVKVDASKKLMDQLEFILPN
;
A
#
# COMPACT_ATOMS: atom_id res chain seq x y z
N MET A 1 15.22 -21.76 7.39
CA MET A 1 15.02 -20.58 6.52
C MET A 1 15.16 -19.36 7.41
N ILE A 2 16.20 -18.56 7.21
CA ILE A 2 16.40 -17.31 7.96
C ILE A 2 15.53 -16.26 7.28
N VAL A 3 14.53 -15.75 7.98
CA VAL A 3 13.76 -14.59 7.53
C VAL A 3 14.50 -13.38 8.06
N ASP A 4 15.40 -12.80 7.27
CA ASP A 4 16.12 -11.58 7.65
C ASP A 4 15.13 -10.39 7.68
N GLY A 5 14.57 -10.13 8.86
CA GLY A 5 13.70 -8.99 9.12
C GLY A 5 14.49 -7.74 9.51
N LEU A 6 14.17 -6.59 8.91
CA LEU A 6 14.66 -5.29 9.35
C LEU A 6 13.75 -4.70 10.43
N PHE A 7 14.33 -4.25 11.53
CA PHE A 7 13.61 -3.60 12.62
C PHE A 7 13.97 -2.12 12.68
N PHE A 8 12.95 -1.26 12.65
CA PHE A 8 13.11 0.19 12.74
C PHE A 8 12.56 0.66 14.09
N ARG A 9 13.42 1.27 14.92
CA ARG A 9 13.01 1.91 16.17
C ARG A 9 12.84 3.40 15.95
N PHE A 10 11.67 3.92 16.29
CA PHE A 10 11.38 5.35 16.23
C PHE A 10 11.36 5.94 17.63
N ALA A 11 11.91 7.15 17.78
CA ALA A 11 11.87 7.89 19.04
C ALA A 11 10.46 8.43 19.33
N ARG A 12 9.74 8.85 18.28
CA ARG A 12 8.36 9.35 18.35
C ARG A 12 7.42 8.45 17.54
N ASP A 13 6.23 8.20 18.10
CA ASP A 13 5.17 7.47 17.41
C ASP A 13 4.69 8.17 16.13
N GLU A 14 4.72 9.50 16.14
CA GLU A 14 4.39 10.34 14.98
C GLU A 14 5.29 10.05 13.77
N ASP A 15 6.59 9.86 13.99
CA ASP A 15 7.53 9.53 12.91
C ASP A 15 7.23 8.14 12.35
N ARG A 16 6.95 7.17 13.22
CA ARG A 16 6.52 5.83 12.80
C ARG A 16 5.25 5.90 11.93
N ARG A 17 4.23 6.64 12.38
CA ARG A 17 2.98 6.82 11.65
C ARG A 17 3.21 7.52 10.31
N ARG A 18 4.06 8.56 10.28
CA ARG A 18 4.41 9.29 9.06
C ARG A 18 5.11 8.40 8.05
N ILE A 19 6.06 7.57 8.47
CA ILE A 19 6.75 6.62 7.59
C ILE A 19 5.78 5.54 7.11
N LEU A 20 4.97 4.93 7.99
CA LEU A 20 3.97 3.94 7.58
C LEU A 20 2.94 4.51 6.59
N ALA A 21 2.56 5.78 6.74
CA ALA A 21 1.66 6.49 5.82
C ALA A 21 2.37 7.01 4.55
N GLY A 22 3.70 7.14 4.57
CA GLY A 22 4.46 7.86 3.54
C GLY A 22 4.96 7.03 2.36
N GLY A 23 4.92 5.69 2.44
CA GLY A 23 5.43 4.79 1.39
C GLY A 23 4.81 4.97 -0.01
N PRO A 24 5.19 4.17 -1.03
CA PRO A 24 6.09 3.02 -0.99
C PRO A 24 7.57 3.41 -0.84
N TYR A 25 8.36 2.53 -0.24
CA TYR A 25 9.82 2.71 -0.12
C TYR A 25 10.54 1.63 -0.90
N PHE A 26 11.71 1.97 -1.43
CA PHE A 26 12.56 1.06 -2.20
C PHE A 26 13.97 1.06 -1.63
N VAL A 27 14.56 -0.13 -1.50
CA VAL A 27 15.97 -0.31 -1.15
C VAL A 27 16.61 -1.19 -2.22
N TYR A 28 17.64 -0.66 -2.88
CA TYR A 28 18.30 -1.31 -4.03
C TYR A 28 17.31 -1.78 -5.12
N GLY A 29 16.31 -0.96 -5.43
CA GLY A 29 15.29 -1.27 -6.43
C GLY A 29 14.26 -2.33 -6.01
N ARG A 30 14.31 -2.83 -4.77
CA ARG A 30 13.31 -3.77 -4.23
C ARG A 30 12.32 -3.04 -3.31
N PRO A 31 11.01 -3.30 -3.44
CA PRO A 31 10.01 -2.66 -2.59
C PRO A 31 10.17 -3.14 -1.15
N LEU A 32 10.12 -2.19 -0.20
CA LEU A 32 10.08 -2.46 1.23
C LEU A 32 8.64 -2.52 1.72
N LEU A 33 8.28 -3.66 2.28
CA LEU A 33 6.99 -3.88 2.93
C LEU A 33 7.10 -3.55 4.42
N LEU A 34 6.46 -2.46 4.85
CA LEU A 34 6.48 -2.02 6.24
C LEU A 34 5.18 -2.45 6.95
N LYS A 35 5.30 -3.16 8.08
CA LYS A 35 4.18 -3.54 8.95
C LYS A 35 4.45 -3.04 10.37
N ASN A 36 3.41 -2.56 11.05
CA ASN A 36 3.53 -2.20 12.46
C ASN A 36 3.71 -3.47 13.30
N MET A 37 4.75 -3.52 14.12
CA MET A 37 5.02 -4.65 15.01
C MET A 37 4.23 -4.47 16.31
N SER A 38 3.24 -5.33 16.53
CA SER A 38 2.50 -5.41 17.80
C SER A 38 3.37 -6.06 18.88
N GLY A 39 3.16 -5.71 20.16
CA GLY A 39 4.01 -6.18 21.28
C GLY A 39 4.07 -7.71 21.46
N CYS A 40 3.14 -8.45 20.85
CA CYS A 40 3.07 -9.91 20.87
C CYS A 40 3.37 -10.54 19.49
N PHE A 41 4.04 -9.80 18.60
CA PHE A 41 4.25 -10.23 17.23
C PHE A 41 5.19 -11.44 17.16
N LYS A 42 4.62 -12.61 16.84
CA LYS A 42 5.37 -13.80 16.46
C LYS A 42 5.35 -13.85 14.93
N PHE A 43 6.53 -13.98 14.31
CA PHE A 43 6.63 -14.28 12.88
C PHE A 43 6.07 -15.69 12.62
N LYS A 44 4.75 -15.81 12.50
CA LYS A 44 4.14 -16.97 11.85
C LYS A 44 4.19 -16.73 10.34
N GLU A 45 4.50 -17.75 9.55
CA GLU A 45 4.53 -17.64 8.08
C GLU A 45 3.23 -17.07 7.52
N ASP A 46 2.08 -17.39 8.14
CA ASP A 46 0.77 -16.82 7.80
C ASP A 46 0.65 -15.31 8.06
N ASP A 47 1.38 -14.76 9.04
CA ASP A 47 1.27 -13.34 9.44
C ASP A 47 1.99 -12.40 8.47
N ILE A 48 2.90 -12.93 7.65
CA ILE A 48 3.60 -12.18 6.60
C ILE A 48 2.74 -12.12 5.33
N SER A 49 1.86 -13.12 5.12
CA SER A 49 1.07 -13.23 3.90
C SER A 49 0.23 -11.98 3.65
N LEU A 50 -0.67 -11.58 4.55
CA LEU A 50 -1.60 -10.48 4.28
C LEU A 50 -1.12 -9.15 4.88
N THR A 51 -0.53 -8.30 4.03
CA THR A 51 0.04 -7.01 4.46
C THR A 51 -0.63 -5.83 3.76
N PRO A 52 -1.02 -4.76 4.49
CA PRO A 52 -1.53 -3.55 3.88
C PRO A 52 -0.42 -2.79 3.15
N VAL A 53 -0.64 -2.49 1.87
CA VAL A 53 0.27 -1.75 1.00
C VAL A 53 -0.45 -0.57 0.38
N TRP A 54 0.26 0.55 0.29
CA TRP A 54 -0.22 1.71 -0.43
C TRP A 54 0.12 1.60 -1.92
N ALA A 55 -0.89 1.36 -2.74
CA ALA A 55 -0.78 1.41 -4.19
C ALA A 55 -0.91 2.85 -4.68
N THR A 56 0.07 3.30 -5.48
CA THR A 56 0.11 4.64 -6.08
C THR A 56 -0.25 4.52 -7.57
N LEU A 57 -1.20 5.34 -8.02
CA LEU A 57 -1.76 5.32 -9.36
C LEU A 57 -1.51 6.69 -10.03
N PRO A 58 -0.31 6.91 -10.61
CA PRO A 58 0.10 8.22 -11.13
C PRO A 58 -0.64 8.66 -12.39
N SER A 59 -1.08 7.72 -13.22
CA SER A 59 -1.71 8.02 -14.52
C SER A 59 -3.22 7.79 -14.51
N LEU A 60 -3.86 7.70 -13.35
CA LEU A 60 -5.30 7.49 -13.26
C LEU A 60 -6.04 8.81 -13.57
N PRO A 61 -6.93 8.86 -14.58
CA PRO A 61 -7.70 10.08 -14.85
C PRO A 61 -8.55 10.49 -13.65
N LEU A 62 -8.68 11.80 -13.41
CA LEU A 62 -9.37 12.38 -12.24
C LEU A 62 -10.82 11.90 -12.10
N GLU A 63 -11.48 11.59 -13.21
CA GLU A 63 -12.85 11.04 -13.24
C GLU A 63 -12.99 9.73 -12.44
N TYR A 64 -11.91 8.97 -12.30
CA TYR A 64 -11.87 7.70 -11.58
C TYR A 64 -11.39 7.82 -10.13
N TRP A 65 -11.22 9.04 -9.60
CA TRP A 65 -10.74 9.26 -8.23
C TRP A 65 -11.85 9.21 -7.18
N HIS A 66 -13.07 8.85 -7.58
CA HIS A 66 -14.18 8.64 -6.69
C HIS A 66 -14.12 7.25 -6.05
N PRO A 67 -14.67 7.07 -4.83
CA PRO A 67 -14.51 5.85 -4.05
C PRO A 67 -14.84 4.55 -4.78
N ASN A 68 -15.96 4.51 -5.50
CA ASN A 68 -16.41 3.31 -6.20
C ASN A 68 -15.41 2.85 -7.28
N ALA A 69 -14.79 3.77 -8.01
CA ALA A 69 -13.77 3.42 -9.00
C ALA A 69 -12.49 2.94 -8.33
N LEU A 70 -12.03 3.65 -7.29
CA LEU A 70 -10.83 3.28 -6.55
C LEU A 70 -10.97 1.92 -5.85
N GLU A 71 -12.14 1.59 -5.28
CA GLU A 71 -12.41 0.27 -4.71
C GLU A 71 -12.36 -0.83 -5.78
N LYS A 72 -12.99 -0.61 -6.95
CA LYS A 72 -12.92 -1.56 -8.07
C LYS A 72 -11.48 -1.77 -8.53
N ILE A 73 -10.70 -0.71 -8.64
CA ILE A 73 -9.28 -0.78 -8.98
C ILE A 73 -8.51 -1.56 -7.90
N GLY A 74 -8.65 -1.19 -6.63
CA GLY A 74 -7.98 -1.82 -5.51
C GLY A 74 -8.33 -3.31 -5.36
N SER A 75 -9.56 -3.70 -5.71
CA SER A 75 -10.00 -5.10 -5.68
C SER A 75 -9.25 -6.00 -6.66
N ARG A 76 -8.68 -5.42 -7.73
CA ARG A 76 -7.77 -6.15 -8.63
C ARG A 76 -6.41 -6.38 -7.99
N LEU A 77 -5.96 -5.46 -7.15
CA LEU A 77 -4.67 -5.55 -6.46
C LEU A 77 -4.74 -6.44 -5.21
N GLY A 78 -5.89 -6.50 -4.54
CA GLY A 78 -6.10 -7.23 -3.29
C GLY A 78 -7.42 -6.83 -2.63
N THR A 79 -7.42 -6.65 -1.30
CA THR A 79 -8.61 -6.16 -0.57
C THR A 79 -8.47 -4.68 -0.24
N PRO A 80 -9.26 -3.77 -0.85
CA PRO A 80 -9.28 -2.36 -0.46
C PRO A 80 -9.57 -2.18 1.03
N ILE A 81 -8.82 -1.31 1.70
CA ILE A 81 -9.00 -1.00 3.12
C ILE A 81 -9.35 0.49 3.31
N ALA A 82 -8.64 1.38 2.63
CA ALA A 82 -8.79 2.81 2.80
C ALA A 82 -8.27 3.57 1.58
N MET A 83 -8.65 4.83 1.45
CA MET A 83 -8.13 5.75 0.44
C MET A 83 -7.35 6.87 1.11
N ASP A 84 -6.33 7.38 0.43
CA ASP A 84 -5.55 8.51 0.92
C ASP A 84 -6.44 9.77 0.97
N SER A 85 -6.35 10.52 2.06
CA SER A 85 -7.22 11.69 2.29
C SER A 85 -7.03 12.76 1.22
N LEU A 86 -5.81 12.93 0.69
CA LEU A 86 -5.52 13.88 -0.39
C LEU A 86 -6.10 13.42 -1.72
N THR A 87 -6.22 12.10 -1.94
CA THR A 87 -6.89 11.54 -3.12
C THR A 87 -8.40 11.79 -3.01
N MET A 88 -8.99 11.50 -1.86
CA MET A 88 -10.42 11.71 -1.59
C MET A 88 -10.86 13.17 -1.72
N LYS A 89 -10.01 14.10 -1.30
CA LYS A 89 -10.27 15.54 -1.41
C LYS A 89 -9.80 16.16 -2.72
N MET A 90 -9.17 15.38 -3.60
CA MET A 90 -8.52 15.87 -4.82
C MET A 90 -7.51 17.02 -4.57
N GLU A 91 -6.92 17.08 -3.38
CA GLU A 91 -5.95 18.13 -3.00
C GLU A 91 -4.57 17.88 -3.63
N ARG A 92 -4.27 16.64 -4.05
CA ARG A 92 -3.04 16.28 -4.76
C ARG A 92 -3.39 15.56 -6.07
N VAL A 93 -3.36 16.29 -7.19
CA VAL A 93 -3.73 15.77 -8.52
C VAL A 93 -2.62 14.97 -9.24
N SER A 94 -1.45 14.82 -8.63
CA SER A 94 -0.32 14.11 -9.25
C SER A 94 -0.48 12.59 -9.31
N TYR A 95 -1.27 12.01 -8.40
CA TYR A 95 -1.54 10.57 -8.32
C TYR A 95 -2.67 10.26 -7.35
N ALA A 96 -3.46 9.24 -7.66
CA ALA A 96 -4.39 8.63 -6.71
C ALA A 96 -3.66 7.59 -5.86
N ARG A 97 -4.11 7.40 -4.61
CA ARG A 97 -3.49 6.43 -3.71
C ARG A 97 -4.53 5.68 -2.88
N ILE A 98 -4.41 4.35 -2.87
CA ILE A 98 -5.31 3.42 -2.17
C ILE A 98 -4.53 2.43 -1.31
N LEU A 99 -5.01 2.18 -0.10
CA LEU A 99 -4.50 1.18 0.81
C LEU A 99 -5.19 -0.15 0.53
N VAL A 100 -4.41 -1.16 0.15
CA VAL A 100 -4.90 -2.48 -0.23
C VAL A 100 -4.18 -3.54 0.61
N LYS A 101 -4.94 -4.46 1.19
CA LYS A 101 -4.39 -5.69 1.77
C LYS A 101 -3.98 -6.62 0.64
N VAL A 102 -2.70 -6.91 0.52
CA VAL A 102 -2.16 -7.82 -0.50
C VAL A 102 -1.52 -9.03 0.16
N ASP A 103 -1.49 -10.13 -0.59
CA ASP A 103 -0.75 -11.33 -0.21
C ASP A 103 0.72 -11.19 -0.65
N ALA A 104 1.60 -10.86 0.28
CA ALA A 104 3.03 -10.67 0.07
C ALA A 104 3.79 -11.97 -0.27
N SER A 105 3.15 -13.14 -0.15
CA SER A 105 3.71 -14.39 -0.67
C SER A 105 3.57 -14.47 -2.20
N LYS A 106 2.67 -13.67 -2.79
CA LYS A 106 2.46 -13.58 -4.23
C LYS A 106 3.25 -12.42 -4.82
N LYS A 107 3.60 -12.54 -6.09
CA LYS A 107 4.23 -11.46 -6.84
C LYS A 107 3.29 -10.23 -6.84
N LEU A 108 3.79 -9.09 -6.37
CA LEU A 108 3.06 -7.83 -6.48
C LEU A 108 2.88 -7.46 -7.97
N MET A 109 1.72 -6.92 -8.30
CA MET A 109 1.47 -6.38 -9.63
C MET A 109 2.04 -4.97 -9.72
N ASP A 110 2.96 -4.77 -10.67
CA ASP A 110 3.62 -3.49 -10.90
C ASP A 110 2.87 -2.63 -11.94
N GLN A 111 2.00 -3.25 -12.74
CA GLN A 111 1.23 -2.60 -13.79
C GLN A 111 -0.22 -3.11 -13.80
N LEU A 112 -1.15 -2.21 -14.06
CA LEU A 112 -2.57 -2.52 -14.18
C LEU A 112 -3.10 -1.79 -15.41
N GLU A 113 -3.51 -2.57 -16.41
CA GLU A 113 -4.15 -2.06 -17.61
C GLU A 113 -5.66 -1.96 -17.41
N PHE A 114 -6.24 -0.84 -17.83
CA PHE A 114 -7.68 -0.63 -17.82
C PHE A 114 -8.14 -0.27 -19.22
N ILE A 115 -9.26 -0.88 -19.62
CA ILE A 115 -9.98 -0.48 -20.82
C ILE A 115 -11.06 0.49 -20.34
N LEU A 116 -10.94 1.74 -20.73
CA LEU A 116 -11.97 2.74 -20.49
C LEU A 116 -13.14 2.43 -21.45
N PRO A 117 -14.40 2.41 -20.96
CA PRO A 117 -15.53 2.36 -21.88
C PRO A 117 -15.51 3.62 -22.74
N ASN A 118 -15.51 3.43 -24.07
CA ASN A 118 -15.63 4.50 -25.07
C ASN A 118 -16.95 5.27 -24.92
#